data_AF-K8W7K0-F1
#
_entry.id   AF-K8W7K0-F1
#
_cell.length_a   1.000
_cell.length_b   1.000
_cell.length_c   1.000
_cell.angle_alpha   90.00
_cell.angle_beta   90.00
_cell.angle_gamma   90.00
#
_symmetry.space_group_name_H-M   'P 1'
#
loop_
_entity.id
_entity.type
_entity.pdbx_description
1 polymer ?
#
loop_
_entity_poly.entity_id
_entity_poly.type
_entity_poly.pdbx_seq_one_letter_code
_entity_poly.pdbx_strand_id
1 'polypeptide(L)'
;MFDLIFLRELLISCVRFFQLALETISVICVVIGLIKTLIVLFQMKGGRAARYCFGNWLATALEFQLAADILVTTVDPDLDSLIKLAIIAVIRTFLNYFLAKELEHQPIKEK
;
A
#
# COMPACT_ATOMS: atom_id res chain seq x y z
N MET A 1 25.78 -3.79 -30.76
CA MET A 1 25.83 -2.80 -29.65
C MET A 1 24.56 -1.96 -29.59
N PHE A 2 23.98 -1.54 -30.73
CA PHE A 2 22.71 -0.78 -30.80
C PHE A 2 21.47 -1.54 -30.28
N ASP A 3 21.33 -2.84 -30.56
CA ASP A 3 20.11 -3.59 -30.18
C ASP A 3 19.90 -3.72 -28.66
N LEU A 4 20.96 -3.93 -27.89
CA LEU A 4 20.86 -4.05 -26.43
C LEU A 4 20.52 -2.73 -25.75
N ILE A 5 21.02 -1.61 -26.29
CA ILE A 5 20.75 -0.27 -25.75
C ILE A 5 19.29 0.09 -26.01
N PHE A 6 18.80 -0.15 -27.22
CA PHE A 6 17.39 0.08 -27.57
C PHE A 6 16.43 -0.77 -26.75
N LEU A 7 16.73 -2.07 -26.57
CA LEU A 7 15.88 -2.97 -25.79
C LEU A 7 15.85 -2.57 -24.31
N ARG A 8 16.97 -2.09 -23.75
CA ARG A 8 17.04 -1.55 -22.38
C ARG A 8 16.20 -0.28 -22.23
N GLU A 9 16.29 0.66 -23.16
CA GLU A 9 15.50 1.90 -23.13
C GLU A 9 13.99 1.62 -23.19
N LEU A 10 13.58 0.67 -24.05
CA LEU A 10 12.19 0.24 -24.15
C LEU A 10 11.71 -0.38 -22.83
N LEU A 11 12.51 -1.28 -22.24
CA LEU A 11 12.19 -1.92 -20.96
C LEU A 11 12.01 -0.89 -19.83
N ILE A 12 12.95 0.06 -19.70
CA ILE A 12 12.89 1.11 -18.68
C ILE A 12 11.65 1.98 -18.87
N SER A 13 11.31 2.33 -20.11
CA SER A 13 10.13 3.13 -20.41
C SER A 13 8.84 2.39 -20.03
N CYS A 14 8.73 1.11 -20.39
CA CYS A 14 7.60 0.26 -20.00
C CYS A 14 7.48 0.15 -18.48
N VAL A 15 8.58 -0.14 -17.79
CA VAL A 15 8.57 -0.29 -16.33
C VAL A 15 8.13 1.00 -15.63
N ARG A 16 8.66 2.15 -16.04
CA ARG A 16 8.25 3.45 -15.48
C ARG A 16 6.78 3.75 -15.73
N PHE A 17 6.25 3.36 -16.89
CA PHE A 17 4.82 3.50 -17.19
C PHE A 17 3.95 2.66 -16.25
N PHE A 18 4.30 1.39 -16.03
CA PHE A 18 3.57 0.51 -15.12
C PHE A 18 3.72 0.93 -13.65
N GLN A 19 4.91 1.38 -13.24
CA GLN A 19 5.14 1.96 -11.92
C GLN A 19 4.18 3.13 -11.66
N LEU A 20 4.13 4.09 -12.57
CA LEU A 20 3.24 5.25 -12.46
C LEU A 20 1.76 4.84 -12.37
N ALA A 21 1.35 3.85 -13.16
CA ALA A 21 -0.02 3.32 -13.12
C ALA A 21 -0.35 2.72 -11.75
N LEU A 22 0.55 1.89 -11.20
CA LEU A 22 0.36 1.25 -9.89
C LEU A 22 0.38 2.26 -8.73
N GLU A 23 1.29 3.25 -8.78
CA GLU A 23 1.31 4.36 -7.80
C GLU A 23 -0.01 5.14 -7.84
N THR A 24 -0.53 5.43 -9.03
CA THR A 24 -1.80 6.14 -9.19
C THR A 24 -2.96 5.33 -8.60
N ILE A 25 -3.02 4.02 -8.86
CA ILE A 25 -4.04 3.14 -8.29
C ILE A 25 -3.94 3.10 -6.76
N SER A 26 -2.73 3.00 -6.23
CA SER A 26 -2.47 3.07 -4.77
C SER A 26 -3.05 4.35 -4.16
N VAL A 27 -2.73 5.50 -4.74
CA VAL A 27 -3.23 6.80 -4.27
C VAL A 27 -4.75 6.85 -4.30
N ILE A 28 -5.38 6.36 -5.38
CA ILE A 28 -6.84 6.29 -5.50
C ILE A 28 -7.44 5.41 -4.39
N CYS A 29 -6.86 4.23 -4.12
CA CYS A 29 -7.29 3.36 -3.03
C CYS A 29 -7.23 4.04 -1.67
N VAL A 30 -6.15 4.78 -1.37
CA VAL A 30 -6.02 5.55 -0.11
C VAL A 30 -7.10 6.62 -0.01
N VAL A 31 -7.35 7.36 -1.09
CA VAL A 31 -8.38 8.42 -1.13
C VAL A 31 -9.78 7.85 -0.89
N ILE A 32 -10.13 6.75 -1.56
CA ILE A 32 -11.42 6.07 -1.37
C ILE A 32 -11.55 5.57 0.07
N GLY A 33 -10.50 4.95 0.61
CA GLY A 33 -10.46 4.48 1.99
C GLY A 33 -10.65 5.59 3.00
N LEU A 34 -10.02 6.75 2.78
CA LEU A 34 -10.17 7.94 3.61
C LEU A 34 -11.61 8.45 3.61
N ILE A 35 -12.23 8.58 2.42
CA ILE A 35 -13.62 9.05 2.30
C ILE A 35 -14.57 8.09 3.03
N LYS A 36 -14.44 6.78 2.81
CA LYS A 36 -15.26 5.76 3.50
C LYS A 36 -15.09 5.82 5.02
N THR A 37 -13.86 6.03 5.48
CA THR A 37 -13.53 6.14 6.91
C THR A 37 -14.17 7.37 7.54
N LEU A 38 -14.11 8.52 6.87
CA LEU A 38 -14.78 9.74 7.32
C LEU A 38 -16.30 9.56 7.43
N ILE A 39 -16.93 8.91 6.45
CA ILE A 39 -18.37 8.61 6.49
C ILE A 39 -18.70 7.73 7.70
N VAL A 40 -17.93 6.66 7.95
CA VAL A 40 -18.14 5.77 9.10
C VAL A 40 -17.98 6.51 10.42
N LEU A 41 -17.01 7.43 10.51
CA LEU A 41 -16.77 8.26 11.69
C LEU A 41 -17.94 9.23 11.95
N PHE A 42 -18.47 9.86 10.90
CA PHE A 42 -19.65 10.74 10.98
C PHE A 42 -20.94 10.00 11.35
N GLN A 43 -21.08 8.72 10.98
CA GLN A 43 -22.26 7.90 11.31
C GLN A 43 -22.26 7.37 12.77
N MET A 44 -21.41 7.91 13.65
CA MET A 44 -21.28 7.53 15.08
C MET A 44 -21.08 6.03 15.36
N LYS A 45 -20.73 5.23 14.34
CA LYS A 45 -20.23 3.87 14.52
C LYS A 45 -18.79 4.02 15.02
N GLY A 46 -18.60 3.91 16.33
CA GLY A 46 -17.38 4.29 17.07
C GLY A 46 -16.04 4.03 16.36
N GLY A 47 -15.03 4.82 16.70
CA GLY A 47 -13.76 4.94 15.96
C GLY A 47 -12.99 3.65 15.64
N ARG A 48 -13.32 2.52 16.28
CA ARG A 48 -12.80 1.20 15.93
C ARG A 48 -13.22 0.77 14.51
N ALA A 49 -14.50 0.87 14.16
CA ALA A 49 -15.00 0.48 12.83
C ALA A 49 -14.40 1.35 11.70
N ALA A 50 -14.18 2.64 11.98
CA ALA A 50 -13.50 3.55 11.07
C ALA A 50 -12.03 3.12 10.84
N ARG A 51 -11.29 2.80 11.91
CA ARG A 51 -9.89 2.33 11.82
C ARG A 51 -9.75 1.03 11.03
N TYR A 52 -10.68 0.09 11.19
CA TYR A 52 -10.72 -1.13 10.39
C TYR A 52 -10.94 -0.87 8.90
N CYS A 53 -11.94 -0.05 8.58
CA CYS A 53 -12.25 0.28 7.19
C CYS A 53 -11.04 0.94 6.53
N PHE A 54 -10.42 1.90 7.22
CA PHE A 54 -9.21 2.55 6.75
C PHE A 54 -8.05 1.57 6.56
N GLY A 55 -7.79 0.72 7.56
CA GLY A 55 -6.71 -0.27 7.55
C GLY A 55 -6.80 -1.24 6.36
N ASN A 56 -8.00 -1.69 6.00
CA ASN A 56 -8.21 -2.57 4.84
C ASN A 56 -7.87 -1.87 3.52
N TRP A 57 -8.38 -0.66 3.30
CA TRP A 57 -8.06 0.13 2.10
C TRP A 57 -6.58 0.49 2.01
N LEU A 58 -5.98 0.79 3.16
CA LEU A 58 -4.57 1.09 3.28
C LEU A 58 -3.73 -0.13 2.89
N ALA A 59 -4.05 -1.33 3.39
CA ALA A 59 -3.37 -2.57 3.01
C ALA A 59 -3.37 -2.80 1.49
N THR A 60 -4.53 -2.66 0.84
CA THR A 60 -4.66 -2.81 -0.62
C THR A 60 -3.82 -1.80 -1.41
N ALA A 61 -3.86 -0.51 -1.05
CA ALA A 61 -3.04 0.51 -1.71
C ALA A 61 -1.55 0.15 -1.66
N LEU A 62 -1.15 -0.46 -0.56
CA LEU A 62 0.22 -0.71 -0.27
C LEU A 62 0.79 -1.97 -0.92
N GLU A 63 -0.06 -2.92 -1.29
CA GLU A 63 0.30 -4.02 -2.20
C GLU A 63 0.60 -3.49 -3.60
N PHE A 64 -0.19 -2.54 -4.11
CA PHE A 64 0.10 -1.90 -5.40
C PHE A 64 1.40 -1.10 -5.38
N GLN A 65 1.66 -0.40 -4.28
CA GLN A 65 2.91 0.36 -4.13
C GLN A 65 4.12 -0.56 -4.08
N LEU A 66 4.05 -1.67 -3.32
CA LEU A 66 5.09 -2.69 -3.33
C LEU A 66 5.31 -3.26 -4.73
N ALA A 67 4.25 -3.52 -5.49
CA ALA A 67 4.37 -3.97 -6.88
C ALA A 67 5.08 -2.93 -7.76
N ALA A 68 4.77 -1.64 -7.59
CA ALA A 68 5.44 -0.55 -8.32
C ALA A 68 6.96 -0.51 -8.03
N ASP A 69 7.34 -0.69 -6.77
CA ASP A 69 8.74 -0.68 -6.37
C ASP A 69 9.50 -1.95 -6.81
N ILE A 70 8.84 -3.10 -6.86
CA ILE A 70 9.42 -4.32 -7.46
C ILE A 70 9.72 -4.11 -8.94
N LEU A 71 8.84 -3.40 -9.66
CA LEU A 71 9.07 -3.08 -11.07
C LEU A 71 10.30 -2.18 -11.25
N VAL A 72 10.43 -1.09 -10.48
CA VAL A 72 11.57 -0.16 -10.64
C VAL A 72 12.90 -0.81 -10.26
N THR A 73 12.91 -1.63 -9.21
CA THR A 73 14.12 -2.34 -8.75
C THR A 73 14.61 -3.39 -9.74
N THR A 74 13.74 -3.86 -10.65
CA THR A 74 14.12 -4.77 -11.74
C THR A 74 14.94 -4.07 -12.83
N VAL A 75 14.77 -2.74 -13.02
CA VAL A 75 15.47 -1.98 -14.08
C VAL A 75 16.63 -1.12 -13.58
N ASP A 76 16.50 -0.57 -12.36
CA ASP A 76 17.56 0.13 -11.65
C ASP A 76 17.55 -0.37 -10.19
N PRO A 77 18.39 -1.36 -9.85
CA PRO A 77 18.49 -1.89 -8.49
C PRO A 77 19.17 -0.86 -7.57
N ASP A 78 18.43 0.15 -7.16
CA ASP A 78 18.87 1.16 -6.18
C ASP A 78 18.53 0.69 -4.75
N LEU A 79 19.56 0.26 -4.01
CA LEU A 79 19.40 -0.34 -2.67
C LEU A 79 18.84 0.64 -1.63
N ASP A 80 19.08 1.94 -1.78
CA ASP A 80 18.63 2.95 -0.82
C ASP A 80 17.11 3.13 -0.86
N SER A 81 16.56 3.14 -2.08
CA SER A 81 15.12 3.20 -2.33
C SER A 81 14.38 1.97 -1.80
N LEU A 82 14.97 0.78 -1.99
CA LEU A 82 14.43 -0.48 -1.49
C LEU A 82 14.39 -0.53 0.05
N ILE A 83 15.41 0.00 0.74
CA ILE A 83 15.46 0.05 2.21
C ILE A 83 14.37 0.98 2.76
N LYS A 84 14.15 2.14 2.16
CA LYS A 84 13.05 3.05 2.55
C LYS A 84 11.70 2.37 2.45
N LEU A 85 11.46 1.64 1.37
CA LEU A 85 10.22 0.90 1.21
C LEU A 85 10.04 -0.19 2.26
N ALA A 86 11.10 -0.95 2.53
CA ALA A 86 11.08 -1.99 3.56
C ALA A 86 10.72 -1.41 4.93
N ILE A 87 11.25 -0.24 5.28
CA ILE A 87 10.90 0.47 6.53
C ILE A 87 9.41 0.83 6.56
N ILE A 88 8.86 1.38 5.47
CA ILE A 88 7.43 1.72 5.38
C ILE A 88 6.55 0.46 5.52
N ALA A 89 6.94 -0.65 4.89
CA ALA A 89 6.24 -1.93 4.98
C ALA A 89 6.27 -2.52 6.42
N VAL A 90 7.39 -2.38 7.12
CA VAL A 90 7.53 -2.80 8.53
C VAL A 90 6.62 -1.97 9.44
N ILE A 91 6.63 -0.64 9.30
CA ILE A 91 5.76 0.26 10.09
C ILE A 91 4.29 -0.12 9.89
N ARG A 92 3.89 -0.36 8.65
CA ARG A 92 2.52 -0.78 8.31
C ARG A 92 2.16 -2.12 8.94
N THR A 93 3.04 -3.11 8.83
CA THR A 93 2.82 -4.43 9.41
C THR A 93 2.66 -4.33 10.92
N PHE A 94 3.52 -3.54 11.57
CA PHE A 94 3.48 -3.33 13.01
C PHE A 94 2.16 -2.67 13.46
N LEU A 95 1.74 -1.59 12.80
CA LEU A 95 0.48 -0.90 13.10
C LEU A 95 -0.74 -1.79 12.84
N ASN A 96 -0.76 -2.53 11.73
CA ASN A 96 -1.88 -3.42 11.39
C ASN A 96 -1.95 -4.63 12.32
N TYR A 97 -0.80 -5.21 12.70
CA TYR A 97 -0.71 -6.29 13.67
C TYR A 97 -1.19 -5.84 15.06
N PHE A 98 -0.78 -4.66 15.52
CA PHE A 98 -1.21 -4.13 16.81
C PHE A 98 -2.71 -3.86 16.84
N LEU A 99 -3.24 -3.33 15.73
CA LEU A 99 -4.67 -3.14 15.55
C LEU A 99 -5.38 -4.50 15.63
N ALA A 100 -4.99 -5.49 14.83
CA ALA A 100 -5.54 -6.86 14.84
C ALA A 100 -5.53 -7.49 16.24
N LYS A 101 -4.44 -7.31 16.99
CA LYS A 101 -4.28 -7.84 18.35
C LYS A 101 -5.20 -7.15 19.38
N GLU A 102 -5.44 -5.85 19.25
CA GLU A 102 -6.41 -5.12 20.09
C GLU A 102 -7.84 -5.64 19.92
N LEU A 103 -8.14 -6.31 18.80
CA LEU A 103 -9.48 -6.74 18.42
C LEU A 103 -9.81 -8.14 18.93
N GLU A 104 -8.80 -9.01 19.03
CA GLU A 104 -8.92 -10.30 19.71
C GLU A 104 -9.19 -10.15 21.21
N HIS A 105 -8.91 -8.99 21.81
CA HIS A 105 -9.13 -8.72 23.23
C HIS A 105 -10.59 -8.34 23.59
N GLN A 106 -11.57 -8.51 22.69
CA GLN A 106 -12.97 -8.47 23.10
C GLN A 106 -13.50 -9.87 23.42
N PRO A 107 -13.85 -10.18 24.68
CA PRO A 107 -14.65 -11.35 24.97
C PRO A 107 -16.00 -11.17 24.26
N ILE A 108 -16.36 -12.18 23.48
CA ILE A 108 -17.69 -12.37 22.90
C ILE A 108 -18.69 -12.18 24.04
N LYS A 109 -19.42 -11.06 24.07
CA LYS A 109 -20.66 -11.01 24.83
C LYS A 109 -21.66 -11.86 24.08
N GLU A 110 -21.70 -13.14 24.45
CA GLU A 110 -22.84 -14.01 24.17
C GLU A 110 -24.14 -13.34 24.62
N LYS A 111 -25.19 -13.67 23.87
CA LYS A 111 -26.58 -13.17 23.94
C LYS A 111 -27.14 -13.03 25.35
#